data_AF-A0A1V2QWA8-F1
#
_entry.id   AF-A0A1V2QWA8-F1
#
_cell.length_a   1.000
_cell.length_b   1.000
_cell.length_c   1.000
_cell.angle_alpha   90.00
_cell.angle_beta   90.00
_cell.angle_gamma   90.00
#
_symmetry.space_group_name_H-M   'P 1'
#
loop_
_entity.id
_entity.type
_entity.pdbx_description
1 polymer ?
#
loop_
_entity_poly.entity_id
_entity_poly.type
_entity_poly.pdbx_seq_one_letter_code
_entity_poly.pdbx_strand_id
1 'polypeptide(L)'
;MSTDPPLATVADVQARAEVQLTPEQQARAAVLISDASALARARVPTMPVPPPPTAVGVICTAVLRALASPPDGNKSETTGSHSRVAAHEGGGLYLTEDELDLLRPPAPPPRGAFSIWTA
;
A
#
# COMPACT_ATOMS: atom_id res chain seq x y z
N MET A 1 8.54 -6.80 -18.96
CA MET A 1 8.79 -5.90 -17.82
C MET A 1 7.93 -4.67 -18.05
N SER A 2 6.88 -4.45 -17.26
CA SER A 2 6.05 -3.26 -17.40
C SER A 2 6.88 -2.06 -16.92
N THR A 3 7.34 -1.24 -17.87
CA THR A 3 8.16 -0.04 -17.64
C THR A 3 7.30 1.13 -17.17
N ASP A 4 6.48 0.89 -16.16
CA ASP A 4 5.53 1.86 -15.64
C ASP A 4 6.21 2.63 -14.48
N PRO A 5 6.16 3.98 -14.45
CA PRO A 5 6.88 4.73 -13.45
C PRO A 5 6.44 4.35 -12.02
N PRO A 6 7.34 4.38 -11.03
CA PRO A 6 6.97 4.10 -9.65
C PRO A 6 5.93 5.12 -9.17
N LEU A 7 4.98 4.66 -8.35
CA LEU A 7 3.88 5.48 -7.83
C LEU A 7 4.30 6.40 -6.67
N ALA A 8 5.49 6.20 -6.11
CA ALA A 8 6.09 7.01 -5.06
C ALA A 8 7.62 7.07 -5.24
N THR A 9 8.28 7.95 -4.51
CA THR A 9 9.75 8.06 -4.50
C THR A 9 10.34 7.74 -3.13
N VAL A 10 11.65 7.51 -3.05
CA VAL A 10 12.34 7.34 -1.76
C VAL A 10 12.23 8.61 -0.90
N ALA A 11 12.18 9.80 -1.52
CA ALA A 11 11.96 11.05 -0.82
C ALA A 11 10.56 11.11 -0.17
N ASP A 12 9.53 10.58 -0.84
CA ASP A 12 8.18 10.48 -0.28
C ASP A 12 8.12 9.57 0.95
N VAL A 13 8.87 8.47 0.92
CA VAL A 13 8.99 7.55 2.05
C VAL A 13 9.76 8.20 3.19
N GLN A 14 10.90 8.86 2.89
CA GLN A 14 11.70 9.58 3.88
C GLN A 14 10.91 10.71 4.56
N ALA A 15 10.09 11.44 3.81
CA ALA A 15 9.25 12.52 4.34
C ALA A 15 8.15 12.02 5.30
N ARG A 16 7.80 10.73 5.23
CA ARG A 16 6.80 10.07 6.09
C ARG A 16 7.41 9.18 7.16
N ALA A 17 8.72 8.94 7.10
CA ALA A 17 9.44 8.20 8.13
C ALA A 17 9.65 9.09 9.36
N GLU A 18 9.47 8.52 10.55
CA GLU A 18 9.73 9.22 11.82
C GLU A 18 11.22 9.49 12.05
N VAL A 19 12.09 8.70 11.41
CA VAL A 19 13.54 8.78 11.49
C VAL A 19 14.18 8.88 10.12
N GLN A 20 15.39 9.40 10.08
CA GLN A 20 16.17 9.42 8.85
C GLN A 20 16.56 7.99 8.45
N LEU A 21 16.21 7.59 7.22
CA LEU A 21 16.53 6.27 6.71
C LEU A 21 18.03 6.19 6.41
N THR A 22 18.66 5.12 6.88
CA THR A 22 20.03 4.77 6.51
C THR A 22 20.16 4.53 5.00
N PRO A 23 21.37 4.66 4.41
CA PRO A 23 21.58 4.37 2.99
C PRO A 23 21.09 2.98 2.58
N GLU A 24 21.29 1.97 3.44
CA GLU A 24 20.81 0.60 3.22
C GLU A 24 19.28 0.52 3.20
N GLN A 25 18.62 1.23 4.11
CA GLN A 25 17.15 1.32 4.12
C GLN A 25 16.62 2.08 2.90
N GLN A 26 17.30 3.12 2.44
CA GLN A 26 16.93 3.85 1.23
C GLN A 26 17.05 2.98 -0.02
N ALA A 27 18.12 2.19 -0.13
CA ALA A 27 18.29 1.22 -1.21
C ALA A 27 17.18 0.15 -1.19
N ARG A 28 16.88 -0.38 0.00
CA ARG A 28 15.77 -1.33 0.17
C ARG A 28 14.41 -0.70 -0.15
N ALA A 29 14.18 0.56 0.25
CA ALA A 29 12.96 1.29 -0.06
C ALA A 29 12.76 1.45 -1.57
N ALA A 30 13.82 1.74 -2.34
CA ALA A 30 13.71 1.87 -3.79
C ALA A 30 13.19 0.59 -4.46
N VAL A 31 13.69 -0.58 -4.04
CA VAL A 31 13.22 -1.88 -4.52
C VAL A 31 11.76 -2.12 -4.10
N LEU A 32 11.45 -1.92 -2.83
CA LEU A 32 10.10 -2.12 -2.30
C LEU A 32 9.06 -1.20 -2.95
N ILE A 33 9.43 0.05 -3.29
CA ILE A 33 8.57 0.98 -4.02
C ILE A 33 8.23 0.44 -5.41
N SER A 34 9.22 -0.09 -6.13
CA SER A 34 9.00 -0.70 -7.45
C SER A 34 8.04 -1.88 -7.35
N ASP A 35 8.30 -2.79 -6.41
CA ASP A 35 7.49 -3.98 -6.21
C ASP A 35 6.07 -3.63 -5.77
N ALA A 36 5.91 -2.66 -4.86
CA ALA A 36 4.61 -2.19 -4.38
C ALA A 36 3.82 -1.54 -5.52
N SER A 37 4.49 -0.76 -6.36
CA SER A 37 3.88 -0.11 -7.52
C SER A 37 3.41 -1.13 -8.56
N ALA A 38 4.20 -2.19 -8.78
CA ALA A 38 3.81 -3.29 -9.67
C ALA A 38 2.64 -4.09 -9.08
N LEU A 39 2.69 -4.40 -7.78
CA LEU A 39 1.63 -5.11 -7.07
C LEU A 39 0.31 -4.33 -7.10
N ALA A 40 0.37 -3.02 -6.85
CA ALA A 40 -0.80 -2.14 -6.88
C ALA A 40 -1.48 -2.16 -8.26
N ARG A 41 -0.70 -2.05 -9.34
CA ARG A 41 -1.22 -2.14 -10.71
C ARG A 41 -1.77 -3.52 -11.06
N ALA A 42 -1.12 -4.58 -10.60
CA ALA A 42 -1.58 -5.95 -10.82
C ALA A 42 -2.90 -6.23 -10.10
N ARG A 43 -3.09 -5.69 -8.88
CA ARG A 43 -4.30 -5.86 -8.07
C ARG A 43 -5.42 -4.88 -8.44
N VAL A 44 -5.08 -3.72 -8.99
CA VAL A 44 -6.04 -2.70 -9.43
C VAL A 44 -5.80 -2.43 -10.92
N PRO A 45 -6.19 -3.35 -11.82
CA PRO A 45 -6.04 -3.16 -13.26
C PRO A 45 -6.87 -1.98 -13.80
N THR A 46 -7.84 -1.51 -13.03
CA THR A 46 -8.72 -0.36 -13.35
C THR A 46 -8.24 0.96 -12.75
N MET A 47 -7.00 1.03 -12.24
CA MET A 47 -6.45 2.24 -11.64
C MET A 47 -6.50 3.41 -12.64
N PRO A 48 -6.97 4.60 -12.24
CA PRO A 48 -7.05 5.74 -13.13
C PRO A 48 -5.67 6.23 -13.58
N VAL A 49 -5.62 6.89 -14.75
CA VAL A 49 -4.43 7.58 -15.27
C VAL A 49 -4.79 9.05 -15.47
N PRO A 50 -4.17 10.00 -14.72
CA PRO A 50 -3.11 9.78 -13.73
C PRO A 50 -3.59 9.02 -12.48
N PRO A 51 -2.67 8.35 -11.74
CA PRO A 51 -2.99 7.66 -10.49
C PRO A 51 -3.67 8.59 -9.47
N PRO A 52 -4.51 8.06 -8.58
CA PRO A 52 -5.18 8.88 -7.59
C PRO A 52 -4.16 9.50 -6.61
N PRO A 53 -4.47 10.67 -6.01
CA PRO A 53 -3.56 11.34 -5.08
C PRO A 53 -3.24 10.51 -3.83
N THR A 54 -4.07 9.51 -3.52
CA THR A 54 -3.87 8.52 -2.44
C THR A 54 -2.75 7.52 -2.74
N ALA A 55 -2.35 7.34 -4.00
CA ALA A 55 -1.40 6.31 -4.41
C ALA A 55 -0.05 6.44 -3.71
N VAL A 56 0.48 7.66 -3.60
CA VAL A 56 1.75 7.92 -2.91
C VAL A 56 1.67 7.48 -1.45
N GLY A 57 0.58 7.82 -0.76
CA GLY A 57 0.37 7.48 0.65
C GLY A 57 0.25 5.97 0.89
N VAL A 58 -0.48 5.28 0.02
CA VAL A 58 -0.62 3.81 0.07
C VAL A 58 0.73 3.12 -0.09
N ILE A 59 1.51 3.49 -1.11
CA ILE A 59 2.81 2.89 -1.38
C ILE A 59 3.80 3.18 -0.24
N CYS A 60 3.86 4.42 0.24
CA CYS A 60 4.74 4.78 1.36
C CYS A 60 4.41 3.99 2.63
N THR A 61 3.12 3.84 2.95
CA THR A 61 2.67 3.09 4.13
C THR A 61 3.08 1.62 4.03
N ALA A 62 2.88 0.99 2.87
CA ALA A 62 3.28 -0.40 2.65
C ALA A 62 4.80 -0.60 2.74
N VAL A 63 5.58 0.32 2.18
CA VAL A 63 7.05 0.28 2.22
C VAL A 63 7.56 0.48 3.65
N LEU A 64 7.05 1.46 4.40
CA LEU A 64 7.44 1.69 5.79
C LEU A 64 7.11 0.48 6.67
N ARG A 65 5.95 -0.14 6.44
CA ARG A 65 5.55 -1.38 7.12
C ARG A 65 6.51 -2.54 6.81
N ALA A 66 6.92 -2.70 5.56
CA ALA A 66 7.88 -3.72 5.14
C ALA A 66 9.31 -3.46 5.66
N LEU A 67 9.71 -2.19 5.81
CA LEU A 67 10.99 -1.81 6.41
C LEU A 67 11.02 -2.04 7.92
N ALA A 68 9.90 -1.81 8.61
CA ALA A 68 9.75 -2.04 10.04
C ALA A 68 9.65 -3.55 10.39
N SER A 69 9.27 -4.37 9.42
CA SER A 69 9.15 -5.82 9.61
C SER A 69 10.53 -6.50 9.47
N PRO A 70 10.97 -7.30 10.47
CA PRO A 70 12.19 -8.07 10.34
C PRO A 70 12.06 -9.10 9.20
N PRO A 71 13.13 -9.36 8.45
CA PRO A 71 13.11 -10.23 7.26
C PRO A 71 12.70 -11.68 7.56
N ASP A 72 12.83 -12.13 8.80
CA ASP A 72 12.47 -13.49 9.23
C ASP A 72 10.97 -13.71 9.48
N GLY A 73 10.11 -12.68 9.38
CA GLY A 73 8.65 -12.79 9.58
C GLY A 73 8.20 -13.21 10.99
N ASN A 74 9.13 -13.63 11.86
CA ASN A 74 8.91 -14.16 13.19
C ASN A 74 9.67 -13.34 14.22
N LYS A 75 9.00 -12.37 14.85
CA LYS A 75 9.23 -12.06 16.28
C LYS A 75 7.91 -11.71 16.94
N SER A 76 7.16 -12.75 17.28
CA SER A 76 6.30 -12.74 18.46
C SER A 76 7.20 -12.55 19.67
N GLU A 77 7.44 -11.30 20.09
CA GLU A 77 8.02 -11.04 21.41
C GLU A 77 6.88 -10.90 22.40
N THR A 78 6.68 -11.90 23.25
CA THR A 78 5.76 -11.81 24.39
C THR A 78 6.35 -10.86 25.43
N THR A 79 6.03 -9.57 25.30
CA THR A 79 6.28 -8.55 26.33
C THR A 79 4.92 -8.06 26.85
N GLY A 80 4.38 -8.78 27.83
CA GLY A 80 3.15 -8.37 28.54
C GLY A 80 1.84 -8.58 27.76
N SER A 81 0.73 -8.24 28.40
CA SER A 81 -0.67 -8.59 28.08
C SER A 81 -1.26 -8.03 26.77
N HIS A 82 -0.43 -7.60 25.81
CA HIS A 82 -0.87 -7.14 24.50
C HIS A 82 -0.11 -7.87 23.39
N SER A 83 -0.70 -8.95 22.88
CA SER A 83 -0.19 -9.67 21.71
C SER A 83 -0.54 -8.90 20.43
N ARG A 84 0.46 -8.43 19.69
CA ARG A 84 0.27 -7.89 18.32
C ARG A 84 0.72 -8.97 17.33
N VAL A 85 -0.23 -9.76 16.85
CA VAL A 85 0.00 -10.72 15.77
C VAL A 85 0.21 -9.93 14.47
N ALA A 86 1.35 -10.10 13.81
CA ALA A 86 1.53 -9.60 12.45
C ALA A 86 0.47 -10.30 11.57
N ALA A 87 -0.45 -9.52 10.99
CA ALA A 87 -1.65 -10.02 10.31
C ALA A 87 -1.38 -10.80 8.99
N HIS A 88 -0.10 -11.01 8.62
CA HIS A 88 0.28 -11.80 7.46
C HIS A 88 1.54 -12.61 7.74
N GLU A 89 1.46 -13.92 7.48
CA GLU A 89 2.58 -14.84 7.51
C GLU A 89 3.61 -14.39 6.46
N GLY A 90 4.85 -14.12 6.89
CA GLY A 90 5.96 -13.78 5.99
C GLY A 90 6.53 -12.36 6.11
N GLY A 91 6.02 -11.48 6.98
CA GLY A 91 6.65 -10.18 7.30
C GLY A 91 7.00 -9.30 6.09
N GLY A 92 6.32 -9.54 4.96
CA GLY A 92 6.71 -9.07 3.64
C GLY A 92 5.94 -7.82 3.20
N LEU A 93 6.24 -7.37 1.99
CA LEU A 93 5.51 -6.29 1.33
C LEU A 93 4.10 -6.77 0.94
N TYR A 94 3.07 -6.08 1.43
CA TYR A 94 1.68 -6.31 1.06
C TYR A 94 0.88 -5.01 1.06
N LEU A 95 -0.25 -5.02 0.36
CA LEU A 95 -1.26 -3.97 0.36
C LEU A 95 -2.54 -4.54 0.99
N THR A 96 -3.15 -3.80 1.91
CA THR A 96 -4.45 -4.19 2.49
C THR A 96 -5.59 -3.95 1.50
N GLU A 97 -6.75 -4.58 1.71
CA GLU A 97 -7.92 -4.30 0.86
C GLU A 97 -8.37 -2.84 0.95
N ASP A 98 -8.33 -2.23 2.14
CA ASP A 98 -8.65 -0.79 2.30
C ASP A 98 -7.69 0.10 1.51
N GLU A 99 -6.39 -0.25 1.49
CA GLU A 99 -5.38 0.45 0.70
C GLU A 99 -5.64 0.30 -0.80
N LEU A 100 -6.03 -0.90 -1.26
CA LEU A 100 -6.39 -1.14 -2.65
C LEU A 100 -7.68 -0.40 -3.04
N ASP A 101 -8.66 -0.30 -2.13
CA ASP A 101 -9.90 0.45 -2.35
C ASP A 101 -9.64 1.93 -2.58
N LEU A 102 -8.65 2.52 -1.90
CA LEU A 102 -8.23 3.90 -2.13
C LEU A 102 -7.60 4.12 -3.53
N LEU A 103 -7.16 3.06 -4.20
CA LEU A 103 -6.60 3.12 -5.55
C LEU A 103 -7.64 2.85 -6.63
N ARG A 104 -8.78 2.24 -6.27
CA ARG A 104 -9.86 1.94 -7.20
C ARG A 104 -10.57 3.23 -7.60
N PRO A 105 -11.06 3.33 -8.85
CA PRO A 105 -11.89 4.45 -9.24
C PRO A 105 -13.14 4.52 -8.34
N PRO A 106 -13.67 5.72 -8.04
CA PRO A 106 -14.88 5.84 -7.23
C PRO A 106 -16.01 5.05 -7.89
N ALA A 107 -16.76 4.29 -7.09
CA ALA A 107 -17.91 3.54 -7.59
C ALA A 107 -18.87 4.52 -8.30
N PRO A 108 -19.37 4.18 -9.50
CA PRO A 108 -20.37 5.01 -10.15
C PRO A 108 -21.57 5.17 -9.21
N PRO A 109 -22.17 6.37 -9.12
CA PRO A 109 -23.33 6.57 -8.27
C PRO A 109 -24.42 5.54 -8.63
N PRO A 110 -25.17 5.01 -7.65
CA PRO A 110 -26.25 4.09 -7.95
C PRO A 110 -27.19 4.76 -8.94
N ARG A 111 -27.34 4.15 -10.11
CA ARG A 111 -28.35 4.58 -11.09
C ARG A 111 -29.70 4.31 -10.43
N GLY A 112 -30.27 5.32 -9.78
CA GLY A 112 -31.58 5.25 -9.17
C GLY A 112 -32.62 4.94 -10.23
N ALA A 113 -32.91 3.66 -10.43
CA ALA A 113 -34.08 3.20 -11.15
C ALA A 113 -35.28 3.36 -10.21
N PHE A 114 -35.82 4.57 -10.13
CA PHE A 114 -37.11 4.78 -9.47
C PHE A 114 -38.19 4.40 -10.47
N SER A 115 -38.85 3.26 -10.27
CA SER A 115 -40.11 2.97 -10.96
C SER A 115 -41.19 3.79 -10.27
N ILE A 116 -41.62 4.90 -10.87
CA ILE A 116 -42.85 5.56 -10.43
C ILE A 116 -44.03 4.69 -10.88
N TRP A 117 -44.68 4.03 -9.93
CA TRP A 117 -45.98 3.39 -10.16
C TRP A 117 -47.04 4.47 -10.00
N THR A 118 -47.66 4.88 -11.11
CA THR A 118 -48.89 5.70 -11.07
C THR A 118 -50.07 4.75 -10.91
N ALA A 119 -50.73 4.80 -9.74
CA ALA A 119 -52.03 4.20 -9.50
C ALA A 119 -53.15 5.07 -10.06
#